data_AF-A0A8E2LGX3-F1
#
_entry.id   AF-A0A8E2LGX3-F1
#
_cell.length_a   1.000
_cell.length_b   1.000
_cell.length_c   1.000
_cell.angle_alpha   90.00
_cell.angle_beta   90.00
_cell.angle_gamma   90.00
#
_symmetry.space_group_name_H-M   'P 1'
#
loop_
_entity.id
_entity.type
_entity.pdbx_description
1 polymer ?
#
loop_
_entity_poly.entity_id
_entity_poly.type
_entity_poly.pdbx_seq_one_letter_code
_entity_poly.pdbx_strand_id
1 'polypeptide(L)'
;MEKEINRMAKGIEIEFGVQCELTYTPDYPPLYNNPELTALVAESLRNIDGDEDIKEIKEFPALAPSEDFAYYAEKFPACFFYIACSPKGVSEP
;
A
#
# COMPACT_ATOMS: atom_id res chain seq x y z
N MET A 1 -5.54 14.30 -5.35
CA MET A 1 -6.99 14.02 -5.45
C MET A 1 -7.81 15.09 -4.75
N GLU A 2 -7.60 15.30 -3.45
CA GLU A 2 -8.29 16.33 -2.65
C GLU A 2 -8.37 17.71 -3.32
N LYS A 3 -7.25 18.22 -3.85
CA LYS A 3 -7.20 19.51 -4.57
C LYS A 3 -8.24 19.60 -5.69
N GLU A 4 -8.37 18.54 -6.49
CA GLU A 4 -9.29 18.53 -7.63
C GLU A 4 -10.74 18.40 -7.17
N ILE A 5 -11.01 17.62 -6.11
CA ILE A 5 -12.35 17.54 -5.50
C ILE A 5 -12.77 18.92 -4.98
N ASN A 6 -11.89 19.61 -4.26
CA ASN A 6 -12.14 20.98 -3.79
C ASN A 6 -12.36 21.95 -4.95
N ARG A 7 -11.54 21.86 -6.01
CA ARG A 7 -11.70 22.69 -7.21
C ARG A 7 -13.05 22.48 -7.89
N MET A 8 -13.51 21.24 -7.98
CA MET A 8 -14.82 20.90 -8.55
C MET A 8 -15.97 21.40 -7.69
N ALA A 9 -15.92 21.15 -6.37
CA ALA A 9 -16.92 21.67 -5.42
C ALA A 9 -17.04 23.20 -5.54
N LYS A 10 -15.91 23.90 -5.60
CA LYS A 10 -15.92 25.36 -5.78
C LYS A 10 -16.50 25.80 -7.13
N GLY A 11 -16.22 25.05 -8.19
CA GLY A 11 -16.82 25.29 -9.50
C GLY A 11 -18.34 25.20 -9.48
N ILE A 12 -18.89 24.20 -8.78
CA ILE A 12 -20.34 23.97 -8.64
C ILE A 12 -21.00 25.13 -7.89
N GLU A 13 -20.39 25.63 -6.80
CA GLU A 13 -20.90 26.80 -6.07
C GLU A 13 -21.06 28.02 -6.99
N ILE A 14 -20.03 28.31 -7.78
CA ILE A 14 -19.99 29.49 -8.65
C ILE A 14 -21.01 29.36 -9.78
N GLU A 15 -21.07 28.20 -10.44
CA GLU A 15 -21.93 27.97 -11.61
C GLU A 15 -23.42 28.08 -11.26
N PHE A 16 -23.82 27.52 -10.13
CA PHE A 16 -25.24 27.39 -9.77
C PHE A 16 -25.68 28.37 -8.68
N GLY A 17 -24.77 29.19 -8.14
CA GLY A 17 -25.09 30.14 -7.07
C GLY A 17 -25.48 29.46 -5.76
N VAL A 18 -24.95 28.27 -5.50
CA VAL A 18 -25.20 27.48 -4.28
C VAL A 18 -24.00 27.54 -3.33
N GLN A 19 -24.18 27.05 -2.10
CA GLN A 19 -23.09 26.81 -1.16
C GLN A 19 -22.85 25.31 -1.03
N CYS A 20 -21.59 24.89 -1.08
CA CYS A 20 -21.16 23.50 -0.92
C CYS A 20 -20.29 23.40 0.33
N GLU A 21 -20.72 22.59 1.29
CA GLU A 21 -19.89 22.20 2.44
C GLU A 21 -19.23 20.86 2.14
N LEU A 22 -17.89 20.84 2.10
CA LEU A 22 -17.09 19.64 1.84
C LEU A 22 -16.19 19.36 3.05
N THR A 23 -16.42 18.22 3.69
CA THR A 23 -15.51 17.66 4.69
C THR A 23 -14.69 16.55 4.05
N TYR A 24 -13.39 16.77 3.87
CA TYR A 24 -12.46 15.77 3.37
C TYR A 24 -11.62 15.24 4.54
N THR A 25 -11.75 13.96 4.83
CA THR A 25 -11.00 13.29 5.90
C THR A 25 -10.08 12.25 5.26
N PRO A 26 -8.77 12.52 5.13
CA PRO A 26 -7.83 11.49 4.74
C PRO A 26 -7.79 10.40 5.80
N ASP A 27 -7.62 9.16 5.35
CA ASP A 27 -7.45 8.00 6.22
C ASP A 27 -6.01 7.48 6.11
N TYR A 28 -5.80 6.17 5.98
CA TYR A 28 -4.46 5.58 5.99
C TYR A 28 -3.57 6.17 4.88
N PRO A 29 -2.30 6.51 5.18
CA PRO A 29 -1.35 6.86 4.14
C PRO A 29 -1.08 5.62 3.27
N PRO A 30 -0.56 5.80 2.04
CA PRO A 30 -0.09 4.67 1.25
C PRO A 30 1.00 3.90 2.00
N LEU A 31 0.88 2.57 2.04
CA LEU A 31 1.92 1.70 2.60
C LEU A 31 3.15 1.74 1.69
N TYR A 32 4.20 2.44 2.14
CA TYR A 32 5.44 2.62 1.39
C TYR A 32 6.58 1.79 1.97
N ASN A 33 7.08 0.86 1.18
CA ASN A 33 8.28 0.09 1.52
C ASN A 33 9.53 0.89 1.20
N ASN A 34 10.44 1.03 2.17
CA ASN A 34 11.75 1.62 1.92
C ASN A 34 12.57 0.71 0.97
N PRO A 35 13.04 1.21 -0.19
CA PRO A 35 13.68 0.36 -1.20
C PRO A 35 14.94 -0.36 -0.70
N GLU A 36 15.79 0.31 0.06
CA GLU A 36 17.05 -0.29 0.54
C GLU A 36 16.80 -1.40 1.57
N LEU A 37 15.89 -1.16 2.53
CA LEU A 37 15.52 -2.15 3.53
C LEU A 37 14.79 -3.34 2.91
N THR A 38 13.89 -3.11 1.96
CA THR A 38 13.20 -4.19 1.25
C THR A 38 14.16 -5.04 0.42
N ALA A 39 15.15 -4.42 -0.24
CA ALA A 39 16.20 -5.15 -0.93
C ALA A 39 17.03 -6.02 0.04
N LEU A 40 17.42 -5.46 1.18
CA LEU A 40 18.16 -6.18 2.23
C LEU A 40 17.37 -7.38 2.78
N VAL A 41 16.07 -7.21 3.06
CA VAL A 41 15.20 -8.30 3.53
C VAL A 41 15.11 -9.39 2.47
N ALA A 42 14.87 -9.03 1.20
CA ALA A 42 14.74 -10.00 0.12
C ALA A 42 16.05 -10.75 -0.15
N GLU A 43 17.21 -10.09 -0.07
CA GLU A 43 18.51 -10.73 -0.15
C GLU A 43 18.76 -11.66 1.04
N SER A 44 18.42 -11.22 2.25
CA SER A 44 18.57 -12.03 3.46
C SER A 44 17.78 -13.33 3.37
N LEU A 45 16.53 -13.27 2.89
CA LEU A 45 15.69 -14.44 2.66
C LEU A 45 16.25 -15.36 1.57
N ARG A 46 16.85 -14.82 0.50
CA ARG A 46 17.49 -15.60 -0.57
C ARG A 46 18.75 -16.33 -0.12
N ASN A 47 19.44 -15.80 0.87
CA ASN A 47 20.70 -16.35 1.39
C ASN A 47 20.50 -17.35 2.54
N ILE A 48 19.27 -17.72 2.87
CA ILE A 48 19.00 -18.77 3.86
C ILE A 48 19.31 -20.12 3.19
N ASP A 49 20.49 -20.67 3.50
CA ASP A 49 20.91 -21.98 3.01
C ASP A 49 20.01 -23.09 3.55
N GLY A 50 19.50 -23.94 2.65
CA GLY A 50 18.80 -25.18 2.99
C GLY A 50 17.34 -25.02 3.40
N ASP A 51 16.74 -23.84 3.24
CA ASP A 51 15.29 -23.66 3.44
C ASP A 51 14.53 -24.15 2.19
N GLU A 52 13.95 -25.35 2.29
CA GLU A 52 13.15 -25.90 1.22
C GLU A 52 11.75 -25.25 1.13
N ASP A 53 11.28 -24.53 2.14
CA ASP A 53 9.92 -23.97 2.16
C ASP A 53 9.84 -22.66 1.36
N ILE A 54 10.94 -21.91 1.26
CA ILE A 54 11.00 -20.70 0.43
C ILE A 54 11.21 -21.08 -1.05
N LYS A 55 10.10 -21.23 -1.77
CA LYS A 55 10.12 -21.60 -3.20
C LYS A 55 10.39 -20.43 -4.15
N GLU A 56 9.96 -19.22 -3.78
CA GLU A 56 10.07 -18.04 -4.63
C GLU A 56 10.06 -16.75 -3.78
N ILE A 57 10.89 -15.77 -4.15
CA ILE A 57 10.88 -14.41 -3.59
C ILE A 57 10.81 -13.44 -4.75
N LYS A 58 9.65 -12.79 -4.92
CA LYS A 58 9.40 -11.83 -5.99
C LYS A 58 8.69 -10.59 -5.49
N GLU A 59 8.82 -9.52 -6.25
CA GLU A 59 7.98 -8.34 -6.08
C GLU A 59 6.54 -8.70 -6.46
N PHE A 60 5.59 -8.31 -5.61
CA PHE A 60 4.17 -8.53 -5.84
C PHE A 60 3.53 -7.19 -6.26
N PRO A 61 2.58 -7.18 -7.22
CA PRO A 61 1.92 -5.95 -7.62
C PRO A 61 1.22 -5.27 -6.45
N ALA A 62 1.04 -3.95 -6.56
CA ALA A 62 0.26 -3.20 -5.60
C ALA A 62 -1.17 -3.78 -5.49
N LEU A 63 -1.63 -3.94 -4.26
CA LEU A 63 -2.97 -4.44 -3.95
C LEU A 63 -3.93 -3.29 -3.62
N ALA A 64 -5.22 -3.53 -3.84
CA ALA A 64 -6.28 -2.56 -3.54
C ALA A 64 -6.56 -2.29 -2.04
N PRO A 65 -6.41 -3.27 -1.11
CA PRO A 65 -6.64 -3.03 0.31
C PRO A 65 -5.65 -2.02 0.89
N SER A 66 -6.15 -1.19 1.81
CA SER A 66 -5.30 -0.35 2.66
C SER A 66 -4.81 -1.14 3.87
N GLU A 67 -3.66 -0.76 4.41
CA GLU A 67 -3.02 -1.46 5.53
C GLU A 67 -2.56 -0.43 6.57
N ASP A 68 -2.92 -0.63 7.84
CA ASP A 68 -2.63 0.32 8.92
C ASP A 68 -1.14 0.37 9.28
N PHE A 69 -0.39 -0.66 8.87
CA PHE A 69 1.07 -0.69 8.98
C PHE A 69 1.73 0.52 8.29
N ALA A 70 1.04 1.15 7.34
CA ALA A 70 1.49 2.36 6.67
C ALA A 70 1.84 3.50 7.66
N TYR A 71 1.20 3.58 8.82
CA TYR A 71 1.53 4.57 9.85
C TYR A 71 2.92 4.36 10.47
N TYR A 72 3.43 3.13 10.51
CA TYR A 72 4.81 2.86 10.93
C TYR A 72 5.78 3.17 9.80
N ALA A 73 5.43 2.76 8.58
CA ALA A 73 6.24 2.98 7.38
C ALA A 73 6.42 4.47 7.02
N GLU A 74 5.48 5.32 7.41
CA GLU A 74 5.61 6.78 7.26
C GLU A 74 6.67 7.38 8.20
N LYS A 75 6.90 6.76 9.37
CA LYS A 75 7.78 7.30 10.41
C LYS A 75 9.19 6.74 10.36
N PHE A 76 9.35 5.51 9.87
CA PHE A 76 10.61 4.78 9.86
C PHE A 76 10.77 4.01 8.54
N PRO A 77 12.02 3.78 8.08
CA PRO A 77 12.26 2.80 7.03
C PRO A 77 11.65 1.46 7.43
N ALA A 78 10.68 1.00 6.66
CA ALA A 78 9.94 -0.22 6.93
C ALA A 78 9.85 -1.10 5.68
N CYS A 79 9.65 -2.40 5.90
CA CYS A 79 9.41 -3.38 4.85
C CYS A 79 8.25 -4.29 5.28
N PHE A 80 7.13 -4.17 4.58
CA PHE A 80 5.98 -5.05 4.68
C PHE A 80 5.97 -6.00 3.47
N PHE A 81 5.80 -7.30 3.70
CA PHE A 81 5.77 -8.29 2.63
C PHE A 81 4.80 -9.41 2.98
N TYR A 82 4.36 -10.13 1.95
CA TYR A 82 3.40 -11.21 2.08
C TYR A 82 4.10 -12.55 2.15
N ILE A 83 3.58 -13.44 2.99
CA ILE A 83 3.88 -14.86 2.97
C ILE A 83 2.68 -15.55 2.33
N ALA A 84 2.91 -16.27 1.23
CA ALA A 84 1.83 -16.94 0.52
C ALA A 84 1.13 -17.95 1.44
N CYS A 85 -0.18 -17.81 1.60
CA CYS A 85 -1.01 -18.65 2.46
C CYS A 85 -2.11 -19.38 1.66
N SER A 86 -1.83 -19.72 0.40
CA SER A 86 -2.78 -20.42 -0.48
C SER A 86 -3.29 -21.70 0.19
N PRO A 87 -4.61 -21.92 0.28
CA PRO A 87 -5.15 -23.14 0.86
C PRO A 87 -4.69 -24.39 0.11
N LYS A 88 -4.55 -25.51 0.83
CA LYS A 88 -4.16 -26.79 0.23
C LYS A 88 -5.11 -27.16 -0.90
N GLY A 89 -4.57 -27.39 -2.10
CA GLY A 89 -5.32 -27.79 -3.28
C GLY A 89 -5.77 -26.63 -4.18
N VAL A 90 -5.44 -25.38 -3.84
CA VAL A 90 -5.67 -24.21 -4.71
C VAL A 90 -4.38 -23.92 -5.49
N SER A 91 -4.44 -24.02 -6.82
CA SER A 91 -3.29 -23.75 -7.70
C SER A 91 -3.25 -22.32 -8.25
N GLU A 92 -4.38 -21.61 -8.24
CA GLU A 92 -4.53 -20.23 -8.70
C GLU A 92 -5.33 -19.42 -7.65
N PRO A 93 -4.66 -18.62 -6.81
CA PRO A 93 -5.30 -17.78 -5.80
C PRO A 93 -5.93 -16.51 -6.36
#